data_AF-A0A0W7TNG7-F1
#
_entry.id   AF-A0A0W7TNG7-F1
#
_cell.length_a   1.000
_cell.length_b   1.000
_cell.length_c   1.000
_cell.angle_alpha   90.00
_cell.angle_beta   90.00
_cell.angle_gamma   90.00
#
_symmetry.space_group_name_H-M   'P 1'
#
loop_
_entity.id
_entity.type
_entity.pdbx_description
1 polymer ?
#
loop_
_entity_poly.entity_id
_entity_poly.type
_entity_poly.pdbx_seq_one_letter_code
_entity_poly.pdbx_strand_id
1 'polypeptide(L)'
;MQLTKYTPVLELENARILGKDFQNVTQELRAAGTVGDGTIVIRFRNYRKQGYMALLTVLTDQYPASYLTAYIKHANQIGFLKHRVSGDRCVMETRDIHADVSVDFGFVNTVALTARRGEGYALYYNGEKVQTVCDPDAAVLADLTALAPIGKAMLGDFLEPQKMLERHYPFHGDIDFIRIYDTVLPDEWLLGFTGQTKCAPEVPVPKGTWRSRPIRLFDGGMWGSRGYRIPTLLRTKADTLLAFIDQRFYGGADHPNRIHTVVRRSEDGGETWSEPVTVLAMPENAQTIDTCSVQDEQTGRIFLLTDAFPEVMTTFTVSSGTGWRKEGGELCRVLMNGREEYLAHPDGCITRNGAETGLHLDEGDYLWDADGRLLGNIWTEQAPLRLYPTDHLLLLASDDDGKSWQVVRDLNVETKEEWMKFFGCGPGNGIQLQNGPHRGRLLFPVYFFNAHDRQAAALIYSDDHGQTWRRGGFTRGRLAGGRQTAELCGAHRGRV
;
A
#
# COMPACT_ATOMS: atom_id res chain seq x y z
N MET A 1 1.67 -17.05 -11.14
CA MET A 1 2.31 -17.06 -12.47
C MET A 1 3.71 -16.48 -12.31
N GLN A 2 4.77 -17.25 -12.56
CA GLN A 2 6.16 -16.81 -12.33
C GLN A 2 6.49 -15.61 -13.25
N LEU A 3 6.69 -14.43 -12.65
CA LEU A 3 7.06 -13.19 -13.35
C LEU A 3 8.55 -13.16 -13.76
N THR A 4 9.31 -14.24 -13.56
CA THR A 4 10.77 -14.29 -13.69
C THR A 4 11.28 -15.01 -14.95
N LYS A 5 10.46 -15.14 -16.01
CA LYS A 5 10.84 -15.95 -17.19
C LYS A 5 11.75 -15.21 -18.18
N TYR A 6 11.68 -13.87 -18.26
CA TYR A 6 12.43 -13.07 -19.23
C TYR A 6 13.08 -11.88 -18.53
N THR A 7 14.36 -11.64 -18.79
CA THR A 7 15.13 -10.54 -18.22
C THR A 7 15.29 -9.44 -19.26
N PRO A 8 14.93 -8.18 -18.96
CA PRO A 8 15.14 -7.07 -19.89
C PRO A 8 16.63 -6.70 -19.97
N VAL A 9 17.06 -6.20 -21.13
CA VAL A 9 18.40 -5.60 -21.32
C VAL A 9 18.45 -4.16 -20.79
N LEU A 10 17.28 -3.54 -20.62
CA LEU A 10 17.11 -2.24 -19.96
C LEU A 10 15.83 -2.23 -19.15
N GLU A 11 15.91 -1.74 -17.93
CA GLU A 11 14.77 -1.47 -17.08
C GLU A 11 14.93 -0.11 -16.42
N LEU A 12 13.95 0.77 -16.64
CA LEU A 12 13.84 2.09 -16.03
C LEU A 12 12.57 2.09 -15.20
N GLU A 13 12.61 2.50 -13.94
CA GLU A 13 11.46 2.41 -13.03
C GLU A 13 11.15 3.73 -12.32
N ASN A 14 9.90 3.86 -11.85
CA ASN A 14 9.45 4.86 -10.87
C ASN A 14 9.68 6.32 -11.30
N ALA A 15 9.38 6.64 -12.57
CA ALA A 15 9.48 8.01 -13.06
C ALA A 15 8.15 8.75 -12.89
N ARG A 16 8.12 9.73 -11.97
CA ARG A 16 6.98 10.64 -11.80
C ARG A 16 7.22 11.92 -12.57
N ILE A 17 6.35 12.21 -13.55
CA ILE A 17 6.47 13.35 -14.45
C ILE A 17 5.31 14.32 -14.17
N LEU A 18 5.64 15.47 -13.55
CA LEU A 18 4.69 16.55 -13.28
C LEU A 18 5.17 17.81 -13.99
N GLY A 19 4.26 18.51 -14.66
CA GLY A 19 4.61 19.76 -15.35
C GLY A 19 5.59 19.56 -16.52
N LYS A 20 6.81 20.09 -16.42
CA LYS A 20 7.87 19.99 -17.45
C LYS A 20 9.05 19.11 -17.00
N ASP A 21 8.88 18.34 -15.93
CA ASP A 21 9.95 17.60 -15.27
C ASP A 21 10.21 16.24 -15.96
N PHE A 22 10.82 16.28 -17.16
CA PHE A 22 11.26 15.08 -17.86
C PHE A 22 12.51 14.47 -17.20
N GLN A 23 12.74 13.17 -17.40
CA GLN A 23 13.95 12.50 -16.93
C GLN A 23 14.88 12.19 -18.10
N ASN A 24 16.15 12.56 -18.00
CA ASN A 24 17.18 12.19 -18.98
C ASN A 24 17.68 10.76 -18.70
N VAL A 25 17.57 9.88 -19.70
CA VAL A 25 17.96 8.46 -19.60
C VAL A 25 18.94 8.06 -20.71
N THR A 26 19.71 9.04 -21.21
CA THR A 26 20.60 8.86 -22.36
C THR A 26 21.69 7.82 -22.11
N GLN A 27 22.25 7.77 -20.90
CA GLN A 27 23.37 6.88 -20.60
C GLN A 27 22.90 5.42 -20.49
N GLU A 28 21.76 5.22 -19.86
CA GLU A 28 21.09 3.94 -19.68
C GLU A 28 20.69 3.34 -21.03
N LEU A 29 20.11 4.16 -21.92
CA LEU A 29 19.76 3.72 -23.28
C LEU A 29 20.99 3.39 -24.14
N ARG A 30 22.09 4.14 -23.99
CA ARG A 30 23.35 3.80 -24.67
C ARG A 30 23.92 2.48 -24.19
N ALA A 31 23.85 2.21 -22.88
CA ALA A 31 24.35 0.98 -22.28
C ALA A 31 23.54 -0.26 -22.70
N ALA A 32 22.24 -0.10 -22.94
CA ALA A 32 21.36 -1.17 -23.43
C ALA A 32 21.72 -1.69 -24.84
N GLY A 33 22.52 -0.93 -25.60
CA GLY A 33 22.96 -1.30 -26.94
C GLY A 33 21.90 -1.19 -28.03
N THR A 34 22.24 -1.70 -29.21
CA THR A 34 21.41 -1.61 -30.43
C THR A 34 20.51 -2.85 -30.58
N VAL A 35 19.33 -2.81 -29.95
CA VAL A 35 18.38 -3.93 -30.02
C VAL A 35 17.72 -4.00 -31.41
N GLY A 36 17.92 -5.13 -32.11
CA GLY A 36 17.31 -5.42 -33.40
C GLY A 36 15.90 -5.99 -33.22
N ASP A 37 15.79 -7.32 -33.26
CA ASP A 37 14.58 -8.03 -32.85
C ASP A 37 14.40 -7.90 -31.32
N GLY A 38 13.18 -7.64 -30.87
CA GLY A 38 12.96 -7.41 -29.46
C GLY A 38 11.57 -6.91 -29.09
N THR A 39 11.45 -6.47 -27.84
CA THR A 39 10.19 -5.98 -27.27
C THR A 39 10.43 -4.75 -26.39
N ILE A 40 9.59 -3.72 -26.52
CA ILE A 40 9.48 -2.63 -25.54
C ILE A 40 8.18 -2.81 -24.77
N VAL A 41 8.20 -2.72 -23.44
CA VAL A 41 7.02 -2.72 -22.58
C VAL A 41 7.05 -1.50 -21.67
N ILE A 42 5.97 -0.73 -21.65
CA ILE A 42 5.83 0.50 -20.85
C ILE A 42 4.59 0.37 -19.98
N ARG A 43 4.74 0.51 -18.67
CA ARG A 43 3.62 0.63 -17.73
C ARG A 43 3.56 2.03 -17.17
N PHE A 44 2.40 2.66 -17.25
CA PHE A 44 2.24 4.07 -16.94
C PHE A 44 0.83 4.39 -16.43
N ARG A 45 0.69 5.55 -15.78
CA ARG A 45 -0.59 6.14 -15.37
C ARG A 45 -0.66 7.57 -15.86
N ASN A 46 -1.58 7.83 -16.78
CA ASN A 46 -1.76 9.15 -17.40
C ASN A 46 -2.78 10.01 -16.63
N TYR A 47 -2.43 11.28 -16.39
CA TYR A 47 -3.26 12.28 -15.70
C TYR A 47 -3.77 13.41 -16.60
N ARG A 48 -3.58 13.33 -17.92
CA ARG A 48 -4.15 14.29 -18.88
C ARG A 48 -4.97 13.62 -19.99
N LYS A 49 -6.19 14.11 -20.23
CA LYS A 49 -7.04 13.59 -21.32
C LYS A 49 -6.74 14.20 -22.69
N GLN A 50 -6.15 15.39 -22.74
CA GLN A 50 -5.99 16.16 -23.97
C GLN A 50 -4.52 16.46 -24.26
N GLY A 51 -4.18 16.53 -25.54
CA GLY A 51 -2.84 16.86 -26.02
C GLY A 51 -2.05 15.64 -26.51
N TYR A 52 -0.85 15.93 -27.00
CA TYR A 52 0.17 14.95 -27.35
C TYR A 52 1.12 14.83 -26.18
N MET A 53 1.44 13.60 -25.79
CA MET A 53 2.29 13.30 -24.64
C MET A 53 3.26 12.18 -25.03
N ALA A 54 4.54 12.36 -24.74
CA ALA A 54 5.56 11.34 -24.98
C ALA A 54 5.95 10.62 -23.68
N LEU A 55 5.89 9.30 -23.69
CA LEU A 55 6.32 8.43 -22.60
C LEU A 55 7.84 8.22 -22.63
N LEU A 56 8.37 7.90 -23.81
CA LEU A 56 9.79 7.68 -24.08
C LEU A 56 10.14 8.36 -25.40
N THR A 57 11.24 9.09 -25.44
CA THR A 57 11.81 9.63 -26.68
C THR A 57 13.30 9.27 -26.75
N VAL A 58 13.75 8.75 -27.90
CA VAL A 58 15.14 8.41 -28.21
C VAL A 58 15.53 9.07 -29.51
N LEU A 59 16.63 9.82 -29.53
CA LEU A 59 17.14 10.57 -30.69
C LEU A 59 18.63 10.27 -30.91
N THR A 60 19.06 10.13 -32.17
CA THR A 60 20.48 10.02 -32.54
C THR A 60 21.19 11.38 -32.58
N ASP A 61 22.51 11.41 -32.43
CA ASP A 61 23.32 12.65 -32.43
C ASP A 61 23.69 13.21 -33.82
N GLN A 62 23.09 12.68 -34.89
CA GLN A 62 23.25 13.20 -36.25
C GLN A 62 22.17 14.22 -36.63
N TYR A 63 22.42 15.00 -37.69
CA TYR A 63 21.40 15.81 -38.35
C TYR A 63 21.25 15.40 -39.82
N PRO A 64 20.01 15.17 -40.32
CA PRO A 64 18.77 15.04 -39.55
C PRO A 64 18.79 13.82 -38.63
N ALA A 65 18.22 13.94 -37.41
CA ALA A 65 18.26 12.85 -36.43
C ALA A 65 17.23 11.77 -36.75
N SER A 66 17.62 10.50 -36.59
CA SER A 66 16.66 9.40 -36.41
C SER A 66 16.08 9.48 -34.99
N TYR A 67 14.80 9.13 -34.83
CA TYR A 67 14.17 9.07 -33.51
C TYR A 67 13.07 8.00 -33.40
N LEU A 68 12.81 7.60 -32.15
CA LEU A 68 11.64 6.84 -31.73
C LEU A 68 10.95 7.60 -30.60
N THR A 69 9.63 7.72 -30.65
CA THR A 69 8.84 8.17 -29.50
C THR A 69 7.64 7.27 -29.25
N ALA A 70 7.47 6.81 -28.01
CA ALA A 70 6.24 6.18 -27.53
C ALA A 70 5.31 7.28 -27.03
N TYR A 71 4.08 7.34 -27.52
CA TYR A 71 3.21 8.50 -27.30
C TYR A 71 1.77 8.13 -26.98
N ILE A 72 1.08 9.09 -26.36
CA ILE A 72 -0.37 9.13 -26.18
C ILE A 72 -0.88 10.39 -26.87
N LYS A 73 -1.97 10.25 -27.62
CA LYS A 73 -2.67 11.37 -28.26
C LYS A 73 -4.11 11.42 -27.77
N HIS A 74 -4.51 12.55 -27.19
CA HIS A 74 -5.86 12.85 -26.68
C HIS A 74 -6.52 11.73 -25.84
N ALA A 75 -5.70 10.90 -25.18
CA ALA A 75 -6.14 9.68 -24.48
C ALA A 75 -7.07 8.76 -25.31
N ASN A 76 -7.05 8.86 -26.64
CA ASN A 76 -7.86 8.03 -27.55
C ASN A 76 -6.99 7.29 -28.58
N GLN A 77 -5.69 7.49 -28.51
CA GLN A 77 -4.71 6.81 -29.35
C GLN A 77 -3.41 6.65 -28.57
N ILE A 78 -2.76 5.50 -28.76
CA ILE A 78 -1.43 5.19 -28.23
C ILE A 78 -0.60 4.57 -29.34
N GLY A 79 0.71 4.84 -29.35
CA GLY A 79 1.56 4.29 -30.39
C GLY A 79 3.03 4.57 -30.22
N PHE A 80 3.78 4.17 -31.23
CA PHE A 80 5.21 4.39 -31.38
C PHE A 80 5.46 5.01 -32.75
N LEU A 81 6.01 6.22 -32.76
CA LEU A 81 6.42 6.92 -33.98
C LEU A 81 7.92 6.75 -34.17
N LYS A 82 8.32 6.18 -35.30
CA LYS A 82 9.71 6.01 -35.73
C LYS A 82 10.00 6.91 -36.91
N HIS A 83 11.09 7.67 -36.84
CA HIS A 83 11.64 8.42 -37.94
C HIS A 83 13.08 7.96 -38.17
N ARG A 84 13.38 7.49 -39.38
CA ARG A 84 14.66 6.88 -39.74
C ARG A 84 15.32 7.70 -40.83
N VAL A 85 16.59 7.98 -40.63
CA VAL A 85 17.44 8.68 -41.58
C VAL A 85 18.49 7.69 -42.09
N SER A 86 18.55 7.51 -43.41
CA SER A 86 19.43 6.58 -44.11
C SER A 86 20.02 7.21 -45.38
N GLY A 87 20.82 6.44 -46.14
CA GLY A 87 21.34 6.83 -47.46
C GLY A 87 22.08 8.17 -47.48
N ASP A 88 23.31 8.20 -46.94
CA ASP A 88 24.12 9.43 -46.76
C ASP A 88 23.32 10.63 -46.23
N ARG A 89 22.37 10.34 -45.31
CA ARG A 89 21.45 11.31 -44.67
C ARG A 89 20.46 12.00 -45.63
N CYS A 90 20.23 11.43 -46.80
CA CYS A 90 19.31 11.96 -47.81
C CYS A 90 17.95 11.25 -47.83
N VAL A 91 17.81 10.10 -47.18
CA VAL A 91 16.56 9.33 -47.15
C VAL A 91 15.95 9.43 -45.75
N MET A 92 14.69 9.85 -45.69
CA MET A 92 13.94 10.02 -44.44
C MET A 92 12.62 9.25 -44.51
N GLU A 93 12.44 8.30 -43.60
CA GLU A 93 11.24 7.48 -43.51
C GLU A 93 10.55 7.67 -42.16
N THR A 94 9.23 7.86 -42.16
CA THR A 94 8.44 7.95 -40.93
C THR A 94 7.43 6.82 -40.89
N ARG A 95 7.35 6.14 -39.76
CA ARG A 95 6.43 5.04 -39.51
C ARG A 95 5.75 5.23 -38.18
N ASP A 96 4.42 5.34 -38.22
CA ASP A 96 3.58 5.49 -37.04
C ASP A 96 2.84 4.18 -36.77
N ILE A 97 3.21 3.50 -35.68
CA ILE A 97 2.61 2.23 -35.25
C ILE A 97 1.68 2.55 -34.09
N HIS A 98 0.39 2.74 -34.39
CA HIS A 98 -0.60 3.14 -33.40
C HIS A 98 -1.87 2.30 -33.44
N ALA A 99 -2.64 2.41 -32.38
CA ALA A 99 -4.01 1.95 -32.29
C ALA A 99 -4.90 3.04 -31.68
N ASP A 100 -6.12 3.15 -32.19
CA ASP A 100 -7.16 3.99 -31.62
C ASP A 100 -7.80 3.25 -30.44
N VAL A 101 -7.29 3.55 -29.23
CA VAL A 101 -7.73 2.95 -27.97
C VAL A 101 -8.03 4.04 -26.95
N SER A 102 -9.09 3.86 -26.18
CA SER A 102 -9.36 4.73 -25.03
C SER A 102 -8.33 4.46 -23.95
N VAL A 103 -7.36 5.34 -23.77
CA VAL A 103 -6.34 5.22 -22.72
C VAL A 103 -7.01 5.43 -21.37
N ASP A 104 -6.95 4.43 -20.49
CA ASP A 104 -7.60 4.45 -19.17
C ASP A 104 -7.00 5.56 -18.29
N PHE A 105 -7.63 6.72 -18.33
CA PHE A 105 -7.19 7.93 -17.63
C PHE A 105 -7.25 7.78 -16.11
N GLY A 106 -6.17 8.12 -15.42
CA GLY A 106 -6.05 7.98 -13.96
C GLY A 106 -5.78 6.55 -13.49
N PHE A 107 -5.75 5.58 -14.41
CA PHE A 107 -5.46 4.17 -14.14
C PHE A 107 -4.09 3.76 -14.64
N VAL A 108 -3.60 2.64 -14.10
CA VAL A 108 -2.40 2.02 -14.60
C VAL A 108 -2.73 1.35 -15.94
N ASN A 109 -1.87 1.56 -16.92
CA ASN A 109 -1.95 1.06 -18.29
C ASN A 109 -0.64 0.35 -18.63
N THR A 110 -0.68 -0.66 -19.48
CA THR A 110 0.52 -1.30 -20.03
C THR A 110 0.40 -1.37 -21.55
N VAL A 111 1.39 -0.81 -22.24
CA VAL A 111 1.55 -0.92 -23.69
C VAL A 111 2.82 -1.69 -23.99
N ALA A 112 2.81 -2.51 -25.04
CA ALA A 112 4.00 -3.19 -25.54
C ALA A 112 4.10 -3.13 -27.05
N LEU A 113 5.32 -3.01 -27.57
CA LEU A 113 5.65 -3.10 -28.99
C LEU A 113 6.65 -4.23 -29.20
N THR A 114 6.31 -5.23 -30.00
CA THR A 114 7.28 -6.19 -30.52
C THR A 114 7.79 -5.73 -31.88
N ALA A 115 9.05 -5.98 -32.18
CA ALA A 115 9.65 -5.77 -33.49
C ALA A 115 10.40 -7.04 -33.90
N ARG A 116 10.12 -7.56 -35.10
CA ARG A 116 10.81 -8.71 -35.67
C ARG A 116 11.10 -8.48 -37.14
N ARG A 117 12.37 -8.53 -37.52
CA ARG A 117 12.81 -8.40 -38.91
C ARG A 117 12.14 -9.47 -39.78
N GLY A 118 11.70 -9.08 -40.97
CA GLY A 118 10.98 -9.94 -41.91
C GLY A 118 9.49 -10.13 -41.61
N GLU A 119 9.02 -9.80 -40.40
CA GLU A 119 7.60 -9.88 -40.02
C GLU A 119 7.00 -8.48 -39.82
N GLY A 120 7.56 -7.69 -38.92
CA GLY A 120 7.10 -6.34 -38.63
C GLY A 120 6.92 -6.05 -37.15
N TYR A 121 5.89 -5.25 -36.84
CA TYR A 121 5.56 -4.79 -35.51
C TYR A 121 4.21 -5.33 -35.03
N ALA A 122 4.07 -5.58 -33.73
CA ALA A 122 2.77 -5.78 -33.10
C ALA A 122 2.65 -4.93 -31.84
N LEU A 123 1.51 -4.25 -31.69
CA LEU A 123 1.19 -3.39 -30.56
C LEU A 123 0.20 -4.11 -29.65
N TYR A 124 0.48 -4.09 -28.36
CA TYR A 124 -0.37 -4.64 -27.32
C TYR A 124 -0.73 -3.55 -26.34
N TYR A 125 -1.98 -3.55 -25.89
CA TYR A 125 -2.46 -2.59 -24.91
C TYR A 125 -3.44 -3.29 -23.98
N ASN A 126 -3.17 -3.22 -22.68
CA ASN A 126 -4.07 -3.71 -21.62
C ASN A 126 -4.66 -5.11 -21.88
N GLY A 127 -3.84 -6.04 -22.38
CA GLY A 127 -4.21 -7.45 -22.58
C GLY A 127 -4.78 -7.78 -23.96
N GLU A 128 -4.75 -6.84 -24.89
CA GLU A 128 -5.23 -7.04 -26.27
C GLU A 128 -4.10 -6.73 -27.26
N LYS A 129 -3.98 -7.54 -28.32
CA LYS A 129 -3.14 -7.22 -29.49
C LYS A 129 -3.94 -6.26 -30.37
N VAL A 130 -3.62 -4.97 -30.30
CA VAL A 130 -4.43 -3.88 -30.86
C VAL A 130 -3.99 -3.44 -32.26
N GLN A 131 -2.77 -3.78 -32.68
CA GLN A 131 -2.28 -3.49 -34.03
C GLN A 131 -1.23 -4.50 -34.49
N THR A 132 -1.14 -4.73 -35.80
CA THR A 132 0.00 -5.41 -36.44
C THR A 132 0.37 -4.68 -37.73
N VAL A 133 1.66 -4.38 -37.91
CA VAL A 133 2.17 -3.65 -39.08
C VAL A 133 3.29 -4.45 -39.72
N CYS A 134 3.13 -4.85 -40.98
CA CYS A 134 4.19 -5.55 -41.70
C CYS A 134 5.36 -4.60 -41.99
N ASP A 135 6.58 -5.02 -41.63
CA ASP A 135 7.80 -4.29 -41.95
C ASP A 135 8.98 -5.27 -42.05
N PRO A 136 9.55 -5.50 -43.25
CA PRO A 136 10.69 -6.41 -43.40
C PRO A 136 11.93 -5.90 -42.65
N ASP A 137 12.01 -4.59 -42.38
CA ASP A 137 13.13 -3.94 -41.70
C ASP A 137 12.77 -3.51 -40.27
N ALA A 138 11.78 -4.17 -39.65
CA ALA A 138 11.43 -3.91 -38.26
C ALA A 138 12.63 -4.16 -37.33
N ALA A 139 12.90 -3.17 -36.49
CA ALA A 139 13.80 -3.28 -35.35
C ALA A 139 13.29 -2.39 -34.20
N VAL A 140 13.78 -2.66 -32.99
CA VAL A 140 13.50 -1.88 -31.78
C VAL A 140 14.27 -0.54 -31.82
N LEU A 141 15.60 -0.59 -31.78
CA LEU A 141 16.47 0.59 -31.82
C LEU A 141 17.60 0.51 -32.86
N ALA A 142 18.00 -0.69 -33.30
CA ALA A 142 19.17 -0.89 -34.15
C ALA A 142 19.09 -0.17 -35.51
N ASP A 143 17.88 -0.01 -36.05
CA ASP A 143 17.61 0.71 -37.30
C ASP A 143 17.78 2.23 -37.16
N LEU A 144 17.62 2.78 -35.96
CA LEU A 144 17.85 4.22 -35.72
C LEU A 144 19.34 4.53 -35.67
N THR A 145 20.13 3.66 -35.06
CA THR A 145 21.54 3.89 -34.71
C THR A 145 22.53 3.50 -35.81
N ALA A 146 22.04 3.22 -37.02
CA ALA A 146 22.88 2.77 -38.14
C ALA A 146 23.90 3.82 -38.59
N LEU A 147 23.56 5.11 -38.50
CA LEU A 147 24.41 6.21 -38.95
C LEU A 147 25.13 6.95 -37.81
N ALA A 148 24.59 6.91 -36.59
CA ALA A 148 25.16 7.58 -35.42
C ALA A 148 24.55 7.04 -34.11
N PRO A 149 25.25 7.17 -32.97
CA PRO A 149 24.75 6.68 -31.69
C PRO A 149 23.58 7.52 -31.17
N ILE A 150 22.92 7.02 -30.12
CA ILE A 150 21.90 7.77 -29.38
C ILE A 150 22.53 9.05 -28.83
N GLY A 151 22.02 10.22 -29.21
CA GLY A 151 22.45 11.53 -28.72
C GLY A 151 21.69 11.98 -27.48
N LYS A 152 20.39 11.70 -27.43
CA LYS A 152 19.51 12.07 -26.32
C LYS A 152 18.40 11.04 -26.15
N ALA A 153 18.11 10.65 -24.91
CA ALA A 153 16.92 9.91 -24.56
C ALA A 153 16.27 10.51 -23.31
N MET A 154 14.94 10.53 -23.27
CA MET A 154 14.20 11.08 -22.14
C MET A 154 12.88 10.36 -21.90
N LEU A 155 12.46 10.35 -20.64
CA LEU A 155 11.13 9.93 -20.21
C LEU A 155 10.25 11.16 -19.98
N GLY A 156 9.03 11.09 -20.49
CA GLY A 156 8.00 12.08 -20.18
C GLY A 156 8.00 13.36 -21.01
N ASP A 157 8.81 13.44 -22.07
CA ASP A 157 8.73 14.55 -23.03
C ASP A 157 9.25 14.15 -24.42
N PHE A 158 8.90 14.95 -25.41
CA PHE A 158 9.39 14.89 -26.77
C PHE A 158 10.28 16.09 -27.04
N LEU A 159 11.31 15.88 -27.86
CA LEU A 159 12.11 16.96 -28.41
C LEU A 159 12.11 16.81 -29.92
N GLU A 160 11.58 17.81 -30.62
CA GLU A 160 11.64 17.87 -32.09
C GLU A 160 13.10 18.08 -32.55
N PRO A 161 13.68 17.19 -33.37
CA PRO A 161 15.06 17.34 -33.83
C PRO A 161 15.23 18.35 -34.98
N GLN A 162 14.15 18.92 -35.51
CA GLN A 162 14.16 19.71 -36.74
C GLN A 162 14.01 21.22 -36.44
N LYS A 163 15.10 21.97 -36.64
CA LYS A 163 15.18 23.45 -36.75
C LYS A 163 14.88 24.28 -35.49
N MET A 164 15.91 24.62 -34.69
CA MET A 164 16.02 25.82 -33.82
C MET A 164 14.80 26.22 -32.94
N LEU A 165 13.80 25.36 -32.81
CA LEU A 165 12.53 25.54 -32.11
C LEU A 165 12.27 24.25 -31.34
N GLU A 166 12.22 24.35 -30.03
CA GLU A 166 11.97 23.21 -29.16
C GLU A 166 10.46 22.98 -29.07
N ARG A 167 9.93 22.02 -29.84
CA ARG A 167 8.56 21.54 -29.67
C ARG A 167 8.55 20.41 -28.65
N HIS A 168 7.74 20.59 -27.62
CA HIS A 168 7.62 19.68 -26.48
C HIS A 168 6.22 19.06 -26.41
N TYR A 169 6.16 17.82 -25.93
CA TYR A 169 4.93 17.05 -25.69
C TYR A 169 5.01 16.42 -24.30
N PRO A 170 4.94 17.23 -23.23
CA PRO A 170 5.17 16.75 -21.88
C PRO A 170 4.07 15.78 -21.45
N PHE A 171 4.47 14.62 -20.98
CA PHE A 171 3.62 13.70 -20.27
C PHE A 171 3.31 14.24 -18.87
N HIS A 172 2.16 13.87 -18.33
CA HIS A 172 1.79 14.21 -16.96
C HIS A 172 1.20 12.97 -16.32
N GLY A 173 1.95 12.34 -15.44
CA GLY A 173 1.66 10.98 -15.00
C GLY A 173 2.82 10.31 -14.29
N ASP A 174 2.60 9.04 -13.98
CA ASP A 174 3.63 8.14 -13.48
C ASP A 174 4.01 7.15 -14.59
N ILE A 175 5.28 6.82 -14.74
CA ILE A 175 5.79 5.70 -15.53
C ILE A 175 6.34 4.71 -14.51
N ASP A 176 5.59 3.64 -14.26
CA ASP A 176 5.96 2.59 -13.31
C ASP A 176 7.26 1.93 -13.78
N PHE A 177 7.31 1.55 -15.07
CA PHE A 177 8.53 1.10 -15.72
C PHE A 177 8.52 1.22 -17.24
N ILE A 178 9.72 1.23 -17.82
CA ILE A 178 10.01 0.93 -19.23
C ILE A 178 11.02 -0.21 -19.26
N ARG A 179 10.67 -1.27 -20.00
CA ARG A 179 11.54 -2.44 -20.20
C ARG A 179 11.81 -2.64 -21.68
N ILE A 180 13.07 -2.84 -22.03
CA ILE A 180 13.49 -3.25 -23.37
C ILE A 180 14.09 -4.65 -23.27
N TYR A 181 13.65 -5.53 -24.15
CA TYR A 181 14.11 -6.91 -24.27
C TYR A 181 14.75 -7.08 -25.65
N ASP A 182 15.86 -7.80 -25.71
CA ASP A 182 16.51 -8.29 -26.93
C ASP A 182 15.83 -9.56 -27.50
N THR A 183 14.67 -9.90 -26.95
CA THR A 183 13.87 -11.06 -27.31
C THR A 183 12.47 -10.60 -27.71
N VAL A 184 11.96 -11.15 -28.81
CA VAL A 184 10.54 -10.99 -29.20
C VAL A 184 9.69 -11.85 -28.28
N LEU A 185 9.05 -11.22 -27.29
CA LEU A 185 8.28 -11.94 -26.28
C LEU A 185 7.02 -12.57 -26.92
N PRO A 186 6.60 -13.77 -26.49
CA PRO A 186 5.45 -14.46 -27.07
C PRO A 186 4.12 -13.72 -26.83
N ASP A 187 3.20 -13.79 -27.80
CA ASP A 187 1.84 -13.25 -27.71
C ASP A 187 1.15 -13.59 -26.38
N GLU A 188 1.14 -14.86 -25.99
CA GLU A 188 0.50 -15.33 -24.75
C GLU A 188 1.04 -14.59 -23.51
N TRP A 189 2.36 -14.39 -23.45
CA TRP A 189 2.99 -13.68 -22.35
C TRP A 189 2.61 -12.20 -22.38
N LEU A 190 2.63 -11.56 -23.55
CA LEU A 190 2.32 -10.14 -23.69
C LEU A 190 0.85 -9.84 -23.39
N LEU A 191 -0.07 -10.69 -23.84
CA LEU A 191 -1.50 -10.59 -23.51
C LEU A 191 -1.71 -10.75 -22.00
N GLY A 192 -1.09 -11.75 -21.37
CA GLY A 192 -1.20 -11.96 -19.93
C GLY A 192 -0.58 -10.83 -19.09
N PHE A 193 0.62 -10.36 -19.49
CA PHE A 193 1.36 -9.34 -18.76
C PHE A 193 0.76 -7.96 -18.91
N THR A 194 0.43 -7.54 -20.14
CA THR A 194 -0.25 -6.26 -20.36
C THR A 194 -1.69 -6.29 -19.84
N GLY A 195 -2.34 -7.47 -19.80
CA GLY A 195 -3.69 -7.65 -19.26
C GLY A 195 -3.82 -7.42 -17.75
N GLN A 196 -2.71 -7.43 -17.00
CA GLN A 196 -2.71 -7.06 -15.57
C GLN A 196 -3.24 -5.65 -15.31
N THR A 197 -3.18 -4.79 -16.32
CA THR A 197 -3.64 -3.40 -16.24
C THR A 197 -4.91 -3.14 -17.03
N LYS A 198 -5.57 -4.18 -17.54
CA LYS A 198 -6.93 -4.04 -18.07
C LYS A 198 -7.81 -3.47 -16.97
N CYS A 199 -8.39 -2.30 -17.19
CA CYS A 199 -9.28 -1.65 -16.24
C CYS A 199 -10.66 -2.36 -16.17
N ALA A 200 -10.64 -3.64 -15.80
CA ALA A 200 -11.75 -4.44 -15.32
C ALA A 200 -11.22 -5.86 -15.02
N PRO A 201 -11.15 -6.29 -13.75
CA PRO A 201 -11.60 -7.64 -13.49
C PRO A 201 -13.09 -7.66 -13.82
N GLU A 202 -13.54 -8.63 -14.62
CA GLU A 202 -14.94 -9.05 -14.61
C GLU A 202 -15.22 -9.65 -13.23
N VAL A 203 -15.30 -8.81 -12.20
CA VAL A 203 -15.91 -9.22 -10.94
C VAL A 203 -17.39 -9.27 -11.25
N PRO A 204 -18.04 -10.44 -11.21
CA PRO A 204 -19.47 -10.53 -11.40
C PRO A 204 -20.13 -9.70 -10.29
N VAL A 205 -20.61 -8.51 -10.65
CA VAL A 205 -21.42 -7.68 -9.76
C VAL A 205 -22.88 -8.08 -9.95
N PRO A 206 -23.65 -8.28 -8.87
CA PRO A 206 -25.08 -8.56 -8.99
C PRO A 206 -25.79 -7.53 -9.88
N LYS A 207 -26.84 -7.96 -10.59
CA LYS A 207 -27.66 -7.04 -11.39
C LYS A 207 -28.25 -5.95 -10.48
N GLY A 208 -28.12 -4.70 -10.90
CA GLY A 208 -28.57 -3.54 -10.11
C GLY A 208 -27.52 -2.99 -9.13
N THR A 209 -26.34 -3.61 -9.02
CA THR A 209 -25.23 -3.03 -8.25
C THR A 209 -24.66 -1.82 -8.97
N TRP A 210 -24.65 -0.67 -8.29
CA TRP A 210 -23.93 0.51 -8.73
C TRP A 210 -22.44 0.34 -8.46
N ARG A 211 -21.60 0.59 -9.46
CA ARG A 211 -20.15 0.62 -9.34
C ARG A 211 -19.69 2.06 -9.52
N SER A 212 -19.14 2.65 -8.46
CA SER A 212 -18.52 3.97 -8.57
C SER A 212 -17.38 3.96 -9.59
N ARG A 213 -17.09 5.12 -10.17
CA ARG A 213 -15.77 5.33 -10.77
C ARG A 213 -14.76 5.31 -9.63
N PRO A 214 -13.54 4.79 -9.82
CA PRO A 214 -12.50 4.82 -8.80
C PRO A 214 -12.25 6.24 -8.29
N ILE A 215 -12.35 6.38 -6.97
CA ILE A 215 -12.20 7.64 -6.25
C ILE A 215 -10.90 7.53 -5.44
N ARG A 216 -10.05 8.55 -5.51
CA ARG A 216 -8.92 8.68 -4.61
C ARG A 216 -9.42 9.19 -3.26
N LEU A 217 -9.58 8.29 -2.30
CA LEU A 217 -9.97 8.66 -0.93
C LEU A 217 -8.79 9.19 -0.13
N PHE A 218 -7.60 8.64 -0.37
CA PHE A 218 -6.36 9.04 0.28
C PHE A 218 -5.23 8.98 -0.75
N ASP A 219 -4.38 10.01 -0.77
CA ASP A 219 -3.23 10.09 -1.66
C ASP A 219 -2.03 10.72 -0.93
N GLY A 220 -0.82 10.34 -1.33
CA GLY A 220 0.40 10.91 -0.74
C GLY A 220 0.45 12.42 -0.95
N GLY A 221 0.68 13.16 0.13
CA GLY A 221 0.65 14.63 0.17
C GLY A 221 -0.63 15.22 0.78
N MET A 222 -1.70 14.43 0.94
CA MET A 222 -2.92 14.90 1.62
C MET A 222 -2.73 14.93 3.14
N TRP A 223 -3.26 15.96 3.80
CA TRP A 223 -3.25 16.14 5.26
C TRP A 223 -1.89 15.92 5.93
N GLY A 224 -0.81 16.37 5.27
CA GLY A 224 0.57 16.27 5.80
C GLY A 224 1.17 14.87 5.76
N SER A 225 0.43 13.86 5.26
CA SER A 225 0.92 12.50 5.15
C SER A 225 1.71 12.27 3.88
N ARG A 226 2.84 11.56 3.95
CA ARG A 226 3.61 11.16 2.76
C ARG A 226 3.11 9.85 2.14
N GLY A 227 2.36 9.05 2.89
CA GLY A 227 1.80 7.79 2.42
C GLY A 227 0.56 7.36 3.19
N TYR A 228 -0.23 6.49 2.57
CA TYR A 228 -1.38 5.86 3.21
C TYR A 228 -1.36 4.38 2.88
N ARG A 229 -1.65 3.52 3.86
CA ARG A 229 -1.72 2.06 3.67
C ARG A 229 -2.78 1.44 4.56
N ILE A 230 -3.06 0.17 4.28
CA ILE A 230 -3.98 -0.68 5.04
C ILE A 230 -5.42 -0.13 5.05
N PRO A 231 -6.02 0.08 3.85
CA PRO A 231 -7.40 0.56 3.79
C PRO A 231 -8.37 -0.52 4.27
N THR A 232 -9.36 -0.12 5.06
CA THR A 232 -10.51 -0.96 5.42
C THR A 232 -11.81 -0.19 5.23
N LEU A 233 -12.90 -0.90 4.94
CA LEU A 233 -14.20 -0.32 4.63
C LEU A 233 -15.30 -1.00 5.44
N LEU A 234 -16.10 -0.20 6.14
CA LEU A 234 -17.29 -0.65 6.86
C LEU A 234 -18.51 0.12 6.35
N ARG A 235 -19.61 -0.58 6.05
CA ARG A 235 -20.92 0.03 5.86
C ARG A 235 -21.70 -0.10 7.16
N THR A 236 -22.12 1.02 7.73
CA THR A 236 -22.85 1.03 8.99
C THR A 236 -24.35 0.78 8.78
N LYS A 237 -25.07 0.51 9.86
CA LYS A 237 -26.54 0.41 9.90
C LYS A 237 -27.25 1.70 9.45
N ALA A 238 -26.59 2.84 9.59
CA ALA A 238 -27.09 4.13 9.12
C ALA A 238 -26.86 4.33 7.61
N ASP A 239 -26.31 3.32 6.92
CA ASP A 239 -25.90 3.37 5.52
C ASP A 239 -24.70 4.31 5.25
N THR A 240 -23.95 4.65 6.30
CA THR A 240 -22.70 5.40 6.18
C THR A 240 -21.57 4.45 5.77
N LEU A 241 -20.75 4.85 4.80
CA LEU A 241 -19.48 4.18 4.51
C LEU A 241 -18.35 4.82 5.31
N LEU A 242 -17.62 4.01 6.07
CA LEU A 242 -16.42 4.39 6.80
C LEU A 242 -15.19 3.79 6.12
N ALA A 243 -14.27 4.64 5.67
CA ALA A 243 -13.00 4.23 5.08
C ALA A 243 -11.84 4.54 6.04
N PHE A 244 -11.41 3.52 6.79
CA PHE A 244 -10.26 3.64 7.70
C PHE A 244 -8.97 3.39 6.94
N ILE A 245 -7.90 4.04 7.40
CA ILE A 245 -6.57 3.87 6.81
C ILE A 245 -5.47 4.32 7.78
N ASP A 246 -4.27 3.78 7.60
CA ASP A 246 -3.07 4.28 8.26
C ASP A 246 -2.61 5.58 7.58
N GLN A 247 -2.55 6.66 8.34
CA GLN A 247 -1.93 7.91 7.93
C GLN A 247 -0.44 7.90 8.27
N ARG A 248 0.42 7.75 7.26
CA ARG A 248 1.86 7.51 7.43
C ARG A 248 2.73 8.70 7.02
N PHE A 249 3.38 9.33 8.00
CA PHE A 249 4.05 10.61 7.79
C PHE A 249 5.42 10.48 7.10
N TYR A 250 6.12 9.35 7.22
CA TYR A 250 7.45 9.14 6.64
C TYR A 250 7.47 8.24 5.39
N GLY A 251 6.31 8.03 4.76
CA GLY A 251 6.14 7.24 3.54
C GLY A 251 5.41 5.92 3.79
N GLY A 252 5.51 4.97 2.85
CA GLY A 252 4.74 3.72 2.88
C GLY A 252 5.27 2.61 3.81
N ALA A 253 6.34 2.84 4.56
CA ALA A 253 6.93 1.83 5.44
C ALA A 253 6.06 1.56 6.68
N ASP A 254 6.17 0.36 7.27
CA ASP A 254 5.49 0.02 8.54
C ASP A 254 6.21 0.65 9.74
N HIS A 255 7.52 0.42 9.87
CA HIS A 255 8.39 1.02 10.89
C HIS A 255 9.79 1.31 10.29
N PRO A 256 10.59 2.25 10.84
CA PRO A 256 10.18 3.30 11.77
C PRO A 256 9.29 4.32 11.04
N ASN A 257 8.19 4.72 11.67
CA ASN A 257 7.27 5.70 11.08
C ASN A 257 6.54 6.46 12.19
N ARG A 258 5.84 7.53 11.82
CA ARG A 258 4.76 8.07 12.63
C ARG A 258 3.47 7.71 11.92
N ILE A 259 2.60 6.99 12.62
CA ILE A 259 1.36 6.49 12.01
C ILE A 259 0.19 6.78 12.94
N HIS A 260 -0.80 7.46 12.39
CA HIS A 260 -2.10 7.66 13.02
C HIS A 260 -3.16 6.82 12.31
N THR A 261 -4.24 6.52 13.01
CA THR A 261 -5.44 5.94 12.41
C THR A 261 -6.42 7.04 12.06
N VAL A 262 -6.87 7.09 10.81
CA VAL A 262 -7.86 8.07 10.35
C VAL A 262 -9.00 7.40 9.60
N VAL A 263 -10.16 8.05 9.57
CA VAL A 263 -11.34 7.59 8.84
C VAL A 263 -11.95 8.72 8.03
N ARG A 264 -12.41 8.41 6.82
CA ARG A 264 -13.32 9.29 6.07
C ARG A 264 -14.70 8.66 6.01
N ARG A 265 -15.74 9.50 6.00
CA ARG A 265 -17.14 9.08 6.01
C ARG A 265 -17.82 9.46 4.70
N SER A 266 -18.75 8.64 4.24
CA SER A 266 -19.68 8.97 3.15
C SER A 266 -21.10 8.57 3.53
N GLU A 267 -22.03 9.52 3.45
CA GLU A 267 -23.45 9.35 3.82
C GLU A 267 -24.37 9.23 2.58
N ASP A 268 -23.77 9.18 1.38
CA ASP A 268 -24.45 9.19 0.08
C ASP A 268 -24.03 8.00 -0.80
N GLY A 269 -23.66 6.88 -0.18
CA GLY A 269 -23.30 5.65 -0.90
C GLY A 269 -21.94 5.71 -1.61
N GLY A 270 -21.07 6.65 -1.22
CA GLY A 270 -19.70 6.78 -1.72
C GLY A 270 -19.53 7.86 -2.79
N GLU A 271 -20.55 8.69 -3.06
CA GLU A 271 -20.47 9.79 -4.03
C GLU A 271 -19.58 10.93 -3.52
N THR A 272 -19.77 11.33 -2.26
CA THR A 272 -18.94 12.34 -1.58
C THR A 272 -18.40 11.82 -0.26
N TRP A 273 -17.27 12.38 0.17
CA TRP A 273 -16.54 11.93 1.35
C TRP A 273 -16.11 13.12 2.20
N SER A 274 -16.31 13.03 3.51
CA SER A 274 -15.92 14.06 4.48
C SER A 274 -14.40 14.31 4.48
N GLU A 275 -13.96 15.40 5.12
CA GLU A 275 -12.58 15.50 5.63
C GLU A 275 -12.30 14.34 6.62
N PRO A 276 -11.04 13.93 6.82
CA PRO A 276 -10.70 12.83 7.70
C PRO A 276 -10.96 13.19 9.17
N VAL A 277 -11.55 12.25 9.88
CA VAL A 277 -11.58 12.24 11.35
C VAL A 277 -10.37 11.44 11.82
N THR A 278 -9.57 12.03 12.71
CA THR A 278 -8.50 11.29 13.39
C THR A 278 -9.12 10.38 14.43
N VAL A 279 -9.02 9.07 14.23
CA VAL A 279 -9.54 8.06 15.14
C VAL A 279 -8.63 7.90 16.35
N LEU A 280 -7.32 7.85 16.10
CA LEU A 280 -6.30 7.82 17.15
C LEU A 280 -5.03 8.51 16.65
N ALA A 281 -4.61 9.56 17.37
CA ALA A 281 -3.30 10.19 17.23
C ALA A 281 -2.41 9.71 18.37
N MET A 282 -1.22 9.25 18.03
CA MET A 282 -0.23 8.83 19.01
C MET A 282 0.72 10.00 19.35
N PRO A 283 1.26 10.04 20.57
CA PRO A 283 2.26 11.03 20.95
C PRO A 283 3.58 10.81 20.21
N GLU A 284 4.15 11.90 19.71
CA GLU A 284 5.44 11.92 18.99
C GLU A 284 5.53 10.87 17.85
N ASN A 285 6.44 9.90 17.96
CA ASN A 285 6.60 8.81 16.98
C ASN A 285 6.11 7.45 17.50
N ALA A 286 5.38 7.41 18.62
CA ALA A 286 4.56 6.24 18.89
C ALA A 286 3.54 6.08 17.75
N GLN A 287 3.09 4.87 17.49
CA GLN A 287 2.35 4.59 16.26
C GLN A 287 1.25 3.58 16.44
N THR A 288 0.13 3.83 15.77
CA THR A 288 -0.89 2.81 15.49
C THR A 288 -0.66 2.24 14.10
N ILE A 289 -0.91 0.97 13.88
CA ILE A 289 -0.82 0.35 12.57
C ILE A 289 -1.87 -0.74 12.47
N ASP A 290 -2.39 -0.94 11.27
CA ASP A 290 -3.38 -1.95 10.96
C ASP A 290 -4.73 -1.69 11.66
N THR A 291 -5.82 -1.88 10.91
CA THR A 291 -7.17 -1.65 11.46
C THR A 291 -8.11 -2.79 11.14
N CYS A 292 -9.00 -3.13 12.07
CA CYS A 292 -10.08 -4.07 11.83
C CYS A 292 -11.37 -3.57 12.48
N SER A 293 -12.47 -3.45 11.72
CA SER A 293 -13.71 -2.84 12.24
C SER A 293 -14.91 -3.79 12.23
N VAL A 294 -15.84 -3.62 13.17
CA VAL A 294 -17.14 -4.30 13.19
C VAL A 294 -18.17 -3.42 13.86
N GLN A 295 -19.40 -3.39 13.36
CA GLN A 295 -20.53 -2.79 14.06
C GLN A 295 -21.37 -3.88 14.71
N ASP A 296 -21.75 -3.67 15.96
CA ASP A 296 -22.72 -4.52 16.64
C ASP A 296 -24.14 -4.16 16.15
N GLU A 297 -24.80 -5.12 15.50
CA GLU A 297 -26.14 -4.98 14.95
C GLU A 297 -27.21 -4.73 16.01
N GLN A 298 -26.96 -5.08 17.27
CA GLN A 298 -27.94 -4.94 18.34
C GLN A 298 -27.84 -3.55 18.97
N THR A 299 -26.62 -3.09 19.26
CA THR A 299 -26.38 -1.83 19.98
C THR A 299 -26.13 -0.64 19.04
N GLY A 300 -25.70 -0.89 17.81
CA GLY A 300 -25.26 0.14 16.86
C GLY A 300 -23.85 0.66 17.13
N ARG A 301 -23.20 0.26 18.23
CA ARG A 301 -21.82 0.64 18.55
C ARG A 301 -20.86 0.06 17.51
N ILE A 302 -19.94 0.89 17.05
CA ILE A 302 -18.89 0.51 16.11
C ILE A 302 -17.61 0.29 16.91
N PHE A 303 -16.97 -0.86 16.72
CA PHE A 303 -15.68 -1.18 17.29
C PHE A 303 -14.60 -1.15 16.21
N LEU A 304 -13.44 -0.61 16.56
CA LEU A 304 -12.23 -0.61 15.73
C LEU A 304 -11.07 -1.16 16.55
N LEU A 305 -10.40 -2.17 16.01
CA LEU A 305 -9.19 -2.75 16.55
C LEU A 305 -7.99 -2.15 15.82
N THR A 306 -6.93 -1.80 16.54
CA THR A 306 -5.65 -1.37 15.95
C THR A 306 -4.46 -1.79 16.80
N ASP A 307 -3.33 -2.07 16.17
CA ASP A 307 -2.10 -2.40 16.86
C ASP A 307 -1.40 -1.09 17.22
N ALA A 308 -0.90 -0.96 18.45
CA ALA A 308 -0.18 0.21 18.90
C ALA A 308 1.20 -0.16 19.44
N PHE A 309 2.20 0.64 19.05
CA PHE A 309 3.59 0.46 19.44
C PHE A 309 4.11 1.72 20.12
N PRO A 310 4.82 1.57 21.25
CA PRO A 310 5.67 2.64 21.77
C PRO A 310 6.72 3.05 20.74
N GLU A 311 7.15 4.32 20.78
CA GLU A 311 8.06 4.96 19.81
C GLU A 311 9.33 4.14 19.48
N VAL A 312 9.88 3.45 20.47
CA VAL A 312 11.17 2.73 20.35
C VAL A 312 11.03 1.28 19.88
N MET A 313 9.83 0.88 19.43
CA MET A 313 9.50 -0.52 19.18
C MET A 313 8.97 -0.76 17.77
N THR A 314 9.14 -2.00 17.34
CA THR A 314 8.63 -2.53 16.07
C THR A 314 8.09 -3.92 16.33
N THR A 315 7.32 -4.44 15.37
CA THR A 315 6.84 -5.84 15.35
C THR A 315 7.95 -6.87 15.61
N PHE A 316 9.21 -6.56 15.30
CA PHE A 316 10.34 -7.49 15.45
C PHE A 316 11.14 -7.30 16.73
N THR A 317 11.01 -6.14 17.40
CA THR A 317 11.77 -5.76 18.60
C THR A 317 10.96 -5.82 19.89
N VAL A 318 9.65 -6.09 19.81
CA VAL A 318 8.81 -6.40 20.97
C VAL A 318 9.23 -7.70 21.67
N SER A 319 8.94 -7.75 22.97
CA SER A 319 9.23 -8.83 23.90
C SER A 319 7.97 -9.60 24.25
N SER A 320 8.15 -10.87 24.63
CA SER A 320 7.05 -11.70 25.13
C SER A 320 6.51 -11.17 26.45
N GLY A 321 5.21 -10.94 26.50
CA GLY A 321 4.53 -10.43 27.69
C GLY A 321 3.25 -9.71 27.33
N THR A 322 2.37 -9.56 28.32
CA THR A 322 1.12 -8.80 28.14
C THR A 322 1.31 -7.30 28.32
N GLY A 323 2.34 -6.89 29.08
CA GLY A 323 2.52 -5.52 29.55
C GLY A 323 1.67 -5.17 30.79
N TRP A 324 1.03 -6.16 31.39
CA TRP A 324 0.13 -6.01 32.53
C TRP A 324 0.46 -7.04 33.61
N ARG A 325 0.18 -6.71 34.88
CA ARG A 325 0.37 -7.61 36.01
C ARG A 325 -0.67 -7.38 37.08
N LYS A 326 -1.06 -8.44 37.78
CA LYS A 326 -1.88 -8.31 38.99
C LYS A 326 -1.02 -8.12 40.22
N GLU A 327 -1.31 -7.08 41.01
CA GLU A 327 -0.75 -6.85 42.34
C GLU A 327 -1.87 -6.47 43.30
N GLY A 328 -1.93 -7.11 44.48
CA GLY A 328 -3.01 -6.84 45.45
C GLY A 328 -4.44 -7.15 44.98
N GLY A 329 -4.60 -7.82 43.83
CA GLY A 329 -5.91 -8.05 43.18
C GLY A 329 -6.27 -7.01 42.12
N GLU A 330 -5.52 -5.91 42.03
CA GLU A 330 -5.64 -4.89 41.00
C GLU A 330 -4.84 -5.27 39.76
N LEU A 331 -5.31 -4.84 38.59
CA LEU A 331 -4.58 -5.01 37.33
C LEU A 331 -3.78 -3.74 37.05
N CYS A 332 -2.46 -3.84 37.18
CA CYS A 332 -1.54 -2.73 37.02
C CYS A 332 -0.83 -2.83 35.67
N ARG A 333 -0.55 -1.67 35.07
CA ARG A 333 0.25 -1.58 33.86
C ARG A 333 1.73 -1.65 34.23
N VAL A 334 2.48 -2.46 33.48
CA VAL A 334 3.92 -2.63 33.73
C VAL A 334 4.70 -1.53 33.02
N LEU A 335 5.46 -0.77 33.78
CA LEU A 335 6.36 0.26 33.29
C LEU A 335 7.83 -0.11 33.56
N MET A 336 8.73 0.35 32.70
CA MET A 336 10.16 0.03 32.73
C MET A 336 10.99 1.30 32.61
N ASN A 337 12.09 1.38 33.37
CA ASN A 337 13.17 2.36 33.14
C ASN A 337 14.33 1.79 32.30
N GLY A 338 14.11 0.61 31.69
CA GLY A 338 15.11 -0.16 30.94
C GLY A 338 15.80 -1.26 31.74
N ARG A 339 15.70 -1.28 33.08
CA ARG A 339 16.25 -2.35 33.93
C ARG A 339 15.28 -2.82 34.99
N GLU A 340 14.56 -1.88 35.58
CA GLU A 340 13.70 -2.08 36.72
C GLU A 340 12.26 -1.91 36.30
N GLU A 341 11.41 -2.64 36.99
CA GLU A 341 9.98 -2.66 36.78
C GLU A 341 9.26 -1.80 37.82
N TYR A 342 8.23 -1.12 37.33
CA TYR A 342 7.31 -0.28 38.09
C TYR A 342 5.88 -0.69 37.70
N LEU A 343 4.94 -0.50 38.61
CA LEU A 343 3.53 -0.79 38.37
C LEU A 343 2.74 0.49 38.47
N ALA A 344 2.03 0.85 37.39
CA ALA A 344 1.04 1.91 37.41
C ALA A 344 -0.32 1.30 37.76
N HIS A 345 -0.85 1.70 38.91
CA HIS A 345 -2.16 1.28 39.42
C HIS A 345 -3.29 2.03 38.69
N PRO A 346 -4.54 1.52 38.75
CA PRO A 346 -5.68 2.15 38.07
C PRO A 346 -5.98 3.59 38.50
N ASP A 347 -5.59 3.98 39.72
CA ASP A 347 -5.72 5.34 40.25
C ASP A 347 -4.58 6.27 39.81
N GLY A 348 -3.65 5.76 38.99
CA GLY A 348 -2.47 6.49 38.51
C GLY A 348 -1.27 6.45 39.45
N CYS A 349 -1.38 5.85 40.65
CA CYS A 349 -0.24 5.70 41.56
C CYS A 349 0.82 4.76 40.96
N ILE A 350 2.10 5.10 41.10
CA ILE A 350 3.20 4.27 40.63
C ILE A 350 3.98 3.69 41.81
N THR A 351 4.02 2.36 41.85
CA THR A 351 4.76 1.59 42.85
C THR A 351 5.97 0.91 42.25
N ARG A 352 6.94 0.61 43.11
CA ARG A 352 8.10 -0.22 42.82
C ARG A 352 8.33 -1.17 43.98
N ASN A 353 8.32 -2.48 43.70
CA ASN A 353 8.46 -3.52 44.74
C ASN A 353 7.47 -3.31 45.90
N GLY A 354 6.24 -2.90 45.60
CA GLY A 354 5.18 -2.63 46.57
C GLY A 354 5.30 -1.31 47.35
N ALA A 355 6.29 -0.46 47.07
CA ALA A 355 6.43 0.86 47.69
C ALA A 355 6.07 1.98 46.70
N GLU A 356 5.30 2.97 47.14
CA GLU A 356 4.99 4.15 46.32
C GLU A 356 6.25 4.94 45.98
N THR A 357 6.31 5.42 44.73
CA THR A 357 7.45 6.19 44.22
C THR A 357 7.25 7.69 44.29
N GLY A 358 6.02 8.16 44.53
CA GLY A 358 5.61 9.55 44.39
C GLY A 358 5.39 9.99 42.93
N LEU A 359 5.63 9.12 41.95
CA LEU A 359 5.26 9.36 40.56
C LEU A 359 3.77 9.07 40.35
N HIS A 360 3.16 9.80 39.41
CA HIS A 360 1.75 9.64 39.06
C HIS A 360 1.55 9.65 37.55
N LEU A 361 0.61 8.82 37.06
CA LEU A 361 0.19 8.75 35.66
C LEU A 361 -1.23 9.31 35.53
N ASP A 362 -1.42 10.26 34.61
CA ASP A 362 -2.76 10.79 34.32
C ASP A 362 -3.53 9.99 33.25
N GLU A 363 -4.77 10.39 32.99
CA GLU A 363 -5.64 9.75 31.98
C GLU A 363 -5.10 9.83 30.54
N GLY A 364 -4.18 10.75 30.27
CA GLY A 364 -3.52 10.93 28.98
C GLY A 364 -2.20 10.14 28.83
N ASP A 365 -1.91 9.25 29.78
CA ASP A 365 -0.65 8.49 29.85
C ASP A 365 0.59 9.40 30.04
N TYR A 366 0.41 10.61 30.59
CA TYR A 366 1.52 11.49 30.97
C TYR A 366 2.00 11.21 32.40
N LEU A 367 3.32 11.13 32.54
CA LEU A 367 4.01 10.85 33.78
C LEU A 367 4.42 12.14 34.47
N TRP A 368 4.09 12.25 35.76
CA TRP A 368 4.36 13.40 36.61
C TRP A 368 5.17 12.97 37.84
N ASP A 369 6.06 13.84 38.31
CA ASP A 369 6.72 13.65 39.61
C ASP A 369 5.89 14.19 40.79
N ALA A 370 6.40 13.95 42.00
CA ALA A 370 5.74 14.35 43.25
C ALA A 370 5.57 15.88 43.40
N ASP A 371 6.37 16.68 42.67
CA ASP A 371 6.30 18.14 42.66
C ASP A 371 5.35 18.66 41.56
N GLY A 372 4.71 17.77 40.80
CA GLY A 372 3.78 18.12 39.72
C GLY A 372 4.48 18.52 38.41
N ARG A 373 5.75 18.17 38.22
CA ARG A 373 6.46 18.41 36.96
C ARG A 373 6.23 17.27 35.98
N LEU A 374 5.91 17.64 34.74
CA LEU A 374 5.77 16.71 33.62
C LEU A 374 7.12 16.08 33.26
N LEU A 375 7.17 14.75 33.25
CA LEU A 375 8.35 13.95 32.89
C LEU A 375 8.30 13.39 31.46
N GLY A 376 7.11 13.29 30.86
CA GLY A 376 6.92 12.81 29.49
C GLY A 376 5.68 11.94 29.35
N ASN A 377 5.47 11.36 28.16
CA ASN A 377 4.39 10.40 27.91
C ASN A 377 4.97 8.98 27.82
N ILE A 378 4.38 8.01 28.51
CA ILE A 378 4.97 6.66 28.67
C ILE A 378 5.07 5.85 27.35
N TRP A 379 4.41 6.31 26.28
CA TRP A 379 4.53 5.76 24.93
C TRP A 379 5.80 6.22 24.18
N THR A 380 6.47 7.26 24.67
CA THR A 380 7.59 7.91 23.97
C THR A 380 8.92 7.61 24.64
N GLU A 381 10.02 7.79 23.91
CA GLU A 381 11.37 7.59 24.46
C GLU A 381 11.76 8.64 25.51
N GLN A 382 11.04 9.76 25.53
CA GLN A 382 11.33 10.89 26.41
C GLN A 382 10.98 10.60 27.87
N ALA A 383 9.99 9.73 28.12
CA ALA A 383 9.58 9.40 29.47
C ALA A 383 10.64 8.53 30.19
N PRO A 384 10.94 8.82 31.47
CA PRO A 384 11.88 8.05 32.27
C PRO A 384 11.34 6.66 32.67
N LEU A 385 10.01 6.53 32.76
CA LEU A 385 9.32 5.26 32.81
C LEU A 385 8.52 5.10 31.52
N ARG A 386 8.62 3.92 30.89
CA ARG A 386 8.01 3.63 29.59
C ARG A 386 7.21 2.35 29.68
N LEU A 387 6.30 2.13 28.74
CA LEU A 387 5.59 0.86 28.62
C LEU A 387 6.56 -0.33 28.57
N TYR A 388 6.17 -1.44 29.21
CA TYR A 388 6.81 -2.73 29.01
C TYR A 388 6.96 -3.00 27.50
N PRO A 389 8.12 -3.55 27.03
CA PRO A 389 8.44 -3.54 25.62
C PRO A 389 7.64 -4.55 24.79
N THR A 390 6.36 -4.29 24.60
CA THR A 390 5.41 -5.13 23.89
C THR A 390 4.46 -4.26 23.05
N ASP A 391 3.81 -4.88 22.06
CA ASP A 391 2.74 -4.26 21.29
C ASP A 391 1.41 -4.32 22.05
N HIS A 392 0.56 -3.33 21.82
CA HIS A 392 -0.75 -3.19 22.47
C HIS A 392 -1.87 -3.31 21.43
N LEU A 393 -2.84 -4.20 21.68
CA LEU A 393 -3.99 -4.34 20.82
C LEU A 393 -5.13 -3.46 21.33
N LEU A 394 -5.25 -2.25 20.79
CA LEU A 394 -6.22 -1.25 21.26
C LEU A 394 -7.59 -1.46 20.61
N LEU A 395 -8.63 -1.49 21.44
CA LEU A 395 -10.02 -1.43 21.02
C LEU A 395 -10.51 0.00 21.19
N LEU A 396 -10.99 0.58 20.10
CA LEU A 396 -11.69 1.86 20.05
C LEU A 396 -13.17 1.64 19.76
N ALA A 397 -14.00 2.59 20.20
CA ALA A 397 -15.42 2.58 19.90
C ALA A 397 -15.94 3.94 19.43
N SER A 398 -16.98 3.89 18.61
CA SER A 398 -17.79 5.04 18.21
C SER A 398 -19.27 4.72 18.43
N ASP A 399 -19.96 5.64 19.09
CA ASP A 399 -21.40 5.59 19.37
C ASP A 399 -22.20 6.60 18.51
N ASP A 400 -21.52 7.33 17.63
CA ASP A 400 -22.07 8.43 16.82
C ASP A 400 -21.84 8.26 15.32
N ASP A 401 -21.81 7.00 14.88
CA ASP A 401 -21.66 6.61 13.47
C ASP A 401 -20.31 7.05 12.85
N GLY A 402 -19.24 6.91 13.65
CA GLY A 402 -17.86 7.14 13.23
C GLY A 402 -17.41 8.60 13.26
N LYS A 403 -18.20 9.51 13.87
CA LYS A 403 -17.87 10.95 13.94
C LYS A 403 -16.87 11.26 15.05
N SER A 404 -16.92 10.52 16.16
CA SER A 404 -15.94 10.56 17.23
C SER A 404 -15.57 9.15 17.70
N TRP A 405 -14.38 9.03 18.27
CA TRP A 405 -13.78 7.78 18.68
C TRP A 405 -13.07 7.95 20.01
N GLN A 406 -13.07 6.88 20.81
CA GLN A 406 -12.31 6.80 22.05
C GLN A 406 -11.72 5.42 22.22
N VAL A 407 -10.52 5.34 22.81
CA VAL A 407 -9.94 4.07 23.26
C VAL A 407 -10.78 3.56 24.43
N VAL A 408 -11.36 2.37 24.29
CA VAL A 408 -12.19 1.76 25.35
C VAL A 408 -11.43 0.72 26.15
N ARG A 409 -10.42 0.07 25.56
CA ARG A 409 -9.63 -0.97 26.23
C ARG A 409 -8.34 -1.30 25.48
N ASP A 410 -7.31 -1.71 26.21
CA ASP A 410 -6.20 -2.51 25.69
C ASP A 410 -6.54 -4.01 25.86
N LEU A 411 -6.75 -4.71 24.75
CA LEU A 411 -7.19 -6.12 24.76
C LEU A 411 -6.07 -7.10 25.10
N ASN A 412 -4.83 -6.65 25.28
CA ASN A 412 -3.77 -7.53 25.80
C ASN A 412 -4.18 -8.20 27.11
N VAL A 413 -4.90 -7.46 27.98
CA VAL A 413 -5.36 -7.92 29.30
C VAL A 413 -6.28 -9.13 29.26
N GLU A 414 -6.97 -9.35 28.14
CA GLU A 414 -8.00 -10.39 27.98
C GLU A 414 -7.60 -11.46 26.96
N THR A 415 -6.73 -11.12 26.00
CA THR A 415 -6.57 -11.92 24.78
C THR A 415 -5.13 -12.28 24.46
N LYS A 416 -4.14 -11.56 25.02
CA LYS A 416 -2.71 -11.85 24.84
C LYS A 416 -2.20 -12.72 25.99
N GLU A 417 -1.22 -13.57 25.69
CA GLU A 417 -0.59 -14.46 26.67
C GLU A 417 0.89 -14.08 26.88
N GLU A 418 1.44 -14.39 28.04
CA GLU A 418 2.83 -14.05 28.40
C GLU A 418 3.90 -14.59 27.43
N TRP A 419 3.62 -15.69 26.72
CA TRP A 419 4.56 -16.27 25.75
C TRP A 419 4.47 -15.64 24.35
N MET A 420 3.47 -14.79 24.10
CA MET A 420 3.30 -14.12 22.81
C MET A 420 4.24 -12.93 22.72
N LYS A 421 5.14 -12.95 21.74
CA LYS A 421 6.06 -11.86 21.43
C LYS A 421 5.36 -10.70 20.74
N PHE A 422 4.43 -11.01 19.85
CA PHE A 422 3.60 -10.05 19.11
C PHE A 422 2.15 -10.54 19.08
N PHE A 423 1.15 -9.66 19.15
CA PHE A 423 -0.27 -9.98 19.08
C PHE A 423 -1.08 -8.83 18.45
N GLY A 424 -1.37 -8.96 17.15
CA GLY A 424 -2.02 -7.90 16.37
C GLY A 424 -3.26 -8.33 15.60
N CYS A 425 -3.97 -7.35 15.07
CA CYS A 425 -5.18 -7.54 14.29
C CYS A 425 -4.87 -8.03 12.87
N GLY A 426 -5.78 -8.82 12.31
CA GLY A 426 -5.83 -9.05 10.86
C GLY A 426 -6.57 -7.88 10.22
N PRO A 427 -5.93 -7.06 9.38
CA PRO A 427 -6.59 -5.87 8.84
C PRO A 427 -7.84 -6.21 8.02
N GLY A 428 -8.88 -5.38 8.13
CA GLY A 428 -10.11 -5.53 7.36
C GLY A 428 -11.35 -5.33 8.21
N ASN A 429 -12.23 -6.34 8.18
CA ASN A 429 -13.48 -6.31 8.92
C ASN A 429 -13.61 -7.54 9.83
N GLY A 430 -14.02 -7.29 11.06
CA GLY A 430 -14.67 -8.29 11.88
C GLY A 430 -16.07 -8.59 11.37
N ILE A 431 -16.73 -9.54 12.03
CA ILE A 431 -18.11 -9.90 11.72
C ILE A 431 -18.92 -10.08 12.99
N GLN A 432 -20.24 -9.95 12.87
CA GLN A 432 -21.17 -10.45 13.87
C GLN A 432 -21.92 -11.66 13.32
N LEU A 433 -21.94 -12.75 14.09
CA LEU A 433 -22.63 -13.96 13.68
C LEU A 433 -24.14 -13.75 13.62
N GLN A 434 -24.74 -13.94 12.46
CA GLN A 434 -26.18 -13.74 12.25
C GLN A 434 -27.02 -14.99 12.55
N ASN A 435 -26.40 -16.17 12.56
CA ASN A 435 -27.07 -17.46 12.64
C ASN A 435 -26.31 -18.43 13.56
N GLY A 436 -27.00 -19.47 14.02
CA GLY A 436 -26.41 -20.55 14.82
C GLY A 436 -26.40 -20.28 16.33
N PRO A 437 -25.78 -21.17 17.13
CA PRO A 437 -25.84 -21.14 18.59
C PRO A 437 -25.12 -19.94 19.23
N HIS A 438 -24.24 -19.26 18.48
CA HIS A 438 -23.51 -18.06 18.91
C HIS A 438 -23.98 -16.81 18.16
N ARG A 439 -25.24 -16.78 17.71
CA ARG A 439 -25.84 -15.59 17.08
C ARG A 439 -25.63 -14.37 17.98
N GLY A 440 -25.13 -13.28 17.41
CA GLY A 440 -24.81 -12.03 18.10
C GLY A 440 -23.34 -11.91 18.53
N ARG A 441 -22.55 -12.98 18.49
CA ARG A 441 -21.11 -12.94 18.78
C ARG A 441 -20.37 -12.03 17.80
N LEU A 442 -19.61 -11.09 18.34
CA LEU A 442 -18.65 -10.27 17.60
C LEU A 442 -17.35 -11.07 17.42
N LEU A 443 -16.72 -10.96 16.26
CA LEU A 443 -15.48 -11.65 15.91
C LEU A 443 -14.49 -10.71 15.24
N PHE A 444 -13.24 -10.71 15.71
CA PHE A 444 -12.11 -10.10 15.01
C PHE A 444 -11.04 -11.15 14.67
N PRO A 445 -10.46 -11.10 13.45
CA PRO A 445 -9.26 -11.85 13.13
C PRO A 445 -8.04 -11.22 13.81
N VAL A 446 -7.18 -12.08 14.36
CA VAL A 446 -5.89 -11.68 14.98
C VAL A 446 -4.81 -12.68 14.59
N TYR A 447 -3.55 -12.27 14.72
CA TYR A 447 -2.41 -13.17 14.57
C TYR A 447 -1.31 -12.81 15.56
N PHE A 448 -0.41 -13.76 15.80
CA PHE A 448 0.66 -13.59 16.77
C PHE A 448 1.90 -14.36 16.39
N PHE A 449 3.03 -13.95 16.94
CA PHE A 449 4.29 -14.69 16.90
C PHE A 449 4.74 -15.06 18.33
N ASN A 450 5.34 -16.22 18.49
CA ASN A 450 6.00 -16.58 19.76
C ASN A 450 7.44 -16.06 19.81
N ALA A 451 8.16 -16.31 20.92
CA ALA A 451 9.56 -15.93 21.10
C ALA A 451 10.55 -16.51 20.06
N HIS A 452 10.12 -17.48 19.24
CA HIS A 452 10.91 -18.09 18.15
C HIS A 452 10.42 -17.63 16.77
N ASP A 453 9.70 -16.49 16.72
CA ASP A 453 9.13 -15.87 15.52
C ASP A 453 8.22 -16.82 14.70
N ARG A 454 7.59 -17.81 15.37
CA ARG A 454 6.61 -18.71 14.73
C ARG A 454 5.22 -18.10 14.78
N GLN A 455 4.65 -17.90 13.59
CA GLN A 455 3.33 -17.28 13.41
C GLN A 455 2.17 -18.25 13.48
N ALA A 456 1.08 -17.81 14.12
CA ALA A 456 -0.23 -18.44 14.03
C ALA A 456 -1.35 -17.37 13.94
N ALA A 457 -2.51 -17.78 13.44
CA ALA A 457 -3.72 -16.97 13.38
C ALA A 457 -4.76 -17.48 14.38
N ALA A 458 -5.54 -16.56 14.95
CA ALA A 458 -6.63 -16.85 15.86
C ALA A 458 -7.82 -15.89 15.60
N LEU A 459 -8.88 -16.08 16.36
CA LEU A 459 -10.00 -15.14 16.44
C LEU A 459 -10.13 -14.67 17.89
N ILE A 460 -10.43 -13.40 18.09
CA ILE A 460 -10.99 -12.92 19.35
C ILE A 460 -12.49 -12.71 19.19
N TYR A 461 -13.23 -12.89 20.27
CA TYR A 461 -14.68 -12.81 20.26
C TYR A 461 -15.25 -12.18 21.52
N SER A 462 -16.43 -11.60 21.37
CA SER A 462 -17.27 -11.11 22.47
C SER A 462 -18.70 -11.60 22.28
N ASP A 463 -19.30 -12.10 23.37
CA ASP A 463 -20.69 -12.56 23.43
C ASP A 463 -21.62 -11.58 24.19
N ASP A 464 -21.07 -10.46 24.66
CA ASP A 464 -21.71 -9.53 25.59
C ASP A 464 -21.66 -8.07 25.08
N HIS A 465 -21.75 -7.90 23.76
CA HIS A 465 -21.76 -6.60 23.10
C HIS A 465 -20.46 -5.79 23.32
N GLY A 466 -19.32 -6.48 23.35
CA GLY A 466 -17.98 -5.89 23.45
C GLY A 466 -17.56 -5.54 24.87
N GLN A 467 -18.27 -6.00 25.91
CA GLN A 467 -17.91 -5.75 27.31
C GLN A 467 -16.72 -6.60 27.78
N THR A 468 -16.65 -7.86 27.33
CA THR A 468 -15.50 -8.75 27.54
C THR A 468 -15.09 -9.43 26.25
N TRP A 469 -13.79 -9.71 26.15
CA TRP A 469 -13.19 -10.36 24.99
C TRP A 469 -12.46 -11.64 25.38
N ARG A 470 -12.47 -12.61 24.47
CA ARG A 470 -11.78 -13.88 24.66
C ARG A 470 -11.10 -14.29 23.36
N ARG A 471 -9.94 -14.91 23.47
CA ARG A 471 -9.27 -15.52 22.31
C ARG A 471 -9.73 -16.97 22.13
N GLY A 472 -10.12 -17.31 20.90
CA GLY A 472 -10.43 -18.68 20.49
C GLY A 472 -9.18 -19.55 20.31
N GLY A 473 -9.39 -20.75 19.75
CA GLY A 473 -8.30 -21.60 19.30
C GLY A 473 -7.51 -20.95 18.16
N PHE A 474 -6.30 -21.43 17.94
CA PHE A 474 -5.39 -20.90 16.91
C PHE A 474 -4.90 -22.00 15.97
N THR A 475 -4.47 -21.61 14.77
CA THR A 475 -3.92 -22.54 13.78
C THR A 475 -2.58 -23.13 14.26
N ARG A 476 -2.51 -24.46 14.44
CA ARG A 476 -1.26 -25.15 14.82
C ARG A 476 -0.27 -25.38 13.67
N GLY A 477 -0.67 -25.02 12.44
CA GLY A 477 0.03 -25.23 11.17
C GLY A 477 1.54 -25.04 11.17
N ARG A 478 2.01 -23.96 11.81
CA ARG A 478 3.44 -23.60 11.87
C ARG A 478 4.09 -23.85 13.23
N LEU A 479 3.36 -24.35 14.23
CA LEU A 479 3.94 -24.67 15.54
C LEU A 479 4.26 -26.17 15.68
N ALA A 480 3.64 -27.06 14.89
CA ALA A 480 3.84 -28.52 15.02
C ALA A 480 3.76 -29.35 13.71
N GLY A 481 3.94 -28.75 12.53
CA GLY A 481 4.07 -29.51 11.28
C GLY A 481 2.80 -30.18 10.72
N GLY A 482 1.60 -29.83 11.18
CA GLY A 482 0.33 -30.34 10.66
C GLY A 482 -0.67 -29.23 10.34
N ARG A 483 -1.36 -29.29 9.19
CA ARG A 483 -2.39 -28.31 8.78
C ARG A 483 -3.65 -28.47 9.67
N GLN A 484 -3.95 -27.47 10.50
CA GLN A 484 -5.24 -27.31 11.18
C GLN A 484 -5.70 -25.85 11.09
N THR A 485 -6.99 -25.64 10.88
CA THR A 485 -7.70 -24.35 10.85
C THR A 485 -7.91 -23.78 12.26
N ALA A 486 -8.10 -22.47 12.40
CA ALA A 486 -8.43 -21.86 13.70
C ALA A 486 -9.82 -22.34 14.14
N GLU A 487 -9.93 -22.89 15.35
CA GLU A 487 -11.19 -23.38 15.90
C GLU A 487 -11.82 -22.36 16.86
N LEU A 488 -13.11 -22.10 16.68
CA LEU A 488 -13.93 -21.21 17.52
C LEU A 488 -14.35 -21.81 18.87
N CYS A 489 -13.85 -23.00 19.24
CA CYS A 489 -14.24 -23.68 20.47
C CYS A 489 -13.18 -23.51 21.57
N GLY A 490 -13.58 -22.82 22.64
CA GLY A 490 -12.91 -22.88 23.94
C GLY A 490 -13.11 -24.26 24.57
N ALA A 491 -12.33 -25.24 24.15
CA ALA A 491 -12.14 -26.46 24.93
C ALA A 491 -10.75 -26.41 25.55
N HIS A 492 -10.67 -25.95 26.81
CA HIS A 492 -9.58 -26.33 27.70
C HIS A 492 -9.54 -27.86 27.73
N ARG A 493 -8.65 -28.47 26.93
CA ARG A 493 -8.13 -29.78 27.27
C ARG A 493 -6.97 -29.53 28.20
N GLY A 494 -7.29 -29.42 29.49
CA GLY A 494 -6.31 -29.66 30.54
C GLY A 494 -5.62 -31.00 30.27
N ARG A 495 -4.31 -31.04 30.45
CA ARG A 495 -3.59 -32.30 30.64
C ARG A 495 -2.86 -32.23 31.96
N VAL A 496 -3.16 -33.28 32.74
CA VAL A 496 -2.50 -33.82 33.92
C VAL A 496 -0.99 -33.81 33.78
#